data_AF-A0A6C0LN39-F1
#
_entry.id   AF-A0A6C0LN39-F1
#
_cell.length_a   1.000
_cell.length_b   1.000
_cell.length_c   1.000
_cell.angle_alpha   90.00
_cell.angle_beta   90.00
_cell.angle_gamma   90.00
#
_symmetry.space_group_name_H-M   'P 1'
#
loop_
_entity.id
_entity.type
_entity.pdbx_description
1 polymer ?
#
loop_
_entity_poly.entity_id
_entity_poly.type
_entity_poly.pdbx_seq_one_letter_code
_entity_poly.pdbx_strand_id
1 'polypeptide(L)'
;MSCNICFDTFTKVRRKRVDCTACDKPICRPCLQQFLLQDTSVEPVCPSCRIGWSREFLDEHLTATFRNGAFKQFRQKVLTDRERARFPEIQERAANYKKAIDFLKPIYAEITKLKAEIKAYDRTEYDIAMTEWITYCSRNGVFGPNGEKNHTEESKRLEAIYKEHNKKFNDFAGPRYERLKELNKLAYKPRRIEKRFGVVPPPPRPFRRIPRAAVGGAGAPEQDVEPADEPKPKEFVYMFKCPADACEGFINADSACGLCDLKVCKECLEPTTEGHNCNPNTVESVKAIKKQAKPCPKCKTQIIKNGGCDHMYCTQCQTHFSWRKGTIDDVRHGGNPHYYEYMNQLQAGAGDLPNNARANPCGADAILYNLMQLRRGANVDTVNRLIRYHRLFAHIQGVDLTNCQAVVQNYINDNNENSWRIHLRVRRMANEITEGEWKSILHSKEKEMMKERARGQVLEMYVTAGMDILGQAVTNNNVQDLLKQITTLYEFAEKASQKVSNVYKCPPMNLEPPGMDQEIHVIRRAFQTRHVRNLQLLHAWQQQQQPAPQPAPIAT
;
A
#
# COMPACT_ATOMS: atom_id res chain seq x y z
N MET A 1 42.51 -9.23 13.93
CA MET A 1 41.51 -9.01 12.85
C MET A 1 40.87 -7.64 13.03
N SER A 2 40.87 -6.82 11.98
CA SER A 2 40.38 -5.43 11.96
C SER A 2 39.16 -5.27 11.06
N CYS A 3 38.47 -4.13 11.18
CA CYS A 3 37.33 -3.79 10.34
C CYS A 3 37.76 -3.49 8.90
N ASN A 4 37.07 -4.06 7.92
CA ASN A 4 37.33 -3.84 6.49
C ASN A 4 36.97 -2.42 5.97
N ILE A 5 36.46 -1.53 6.83
CA ILE A 5 36.08 -0.15 6.47
C ILE A 5 36.98 0.86 7.19
N CYS A 6 37.01 0.82 8.53
CA CYS A 6 37.82 1.78 9.31
C CYS A 6 39.20 1.25 9.72
N PHE A 7 39.54 0.00 9.40
CA PHE A 7 40.81 -0.66 9.78
C PHE A 7 41.10 -0.75 11.29
N ASP A 8 40.21 -0.28 12.15
CA ASP A 8 40.31 -0.43 13.60
C ASP A 8 40.12 -1.88 14.07
N THR A 9 40.66 -2.21 15.24
CA THR A 9 40.45 -3.49 15.91
C THR A 9 39.02 -3.63 16.47
N PHE A 10 38.49 -4.85 16.44
CA PHE A 10 37.17 -5.15 17.00
C PHE A 10 37.17 -5.14 18.53
N THR A 11 36.07 -4.70 19.11
CA THR A 11 35.85 -4.69 20.57
C THR A 11 34.50 -5.30 20.89
N LYS A 12 34.35 -5.91 22.08
CA LYS A 12 33.09 -6.57 22.48
C LYS A 12 31.87 -5.62 22.52
N VAL A 13 32.09 -4.33 22.83
CA VAL A 13 31.01 -3.37 23.08
C VAL A 13 30.84 -2.35 21.93
N ARG A 14 31.85 -1.51 21.68
CA ARG A 14 31.73 -0.37 20.76
C ARG A 14 31.83 -0.79 19.29
N ARG A 15 32.89 -1.52 18.93
CA ARG A 15 33.17 -2.06 17.59
C ARG A 15 32.86 -3.56 17.52
N LYS A 16 31.62 -3.96 17.83
CA LYS A 16 31.20 -5.36 17.69
C LYS A 16 31.36 -5.80 16.23
N ARG A 17 32.00 -6.95 16.03
CA ARG A 17 32.21 -7.57 14.72
C ARG A 17 30.88 -8.01 14.11
N VAL A 18 30.71 -7.75 12.82
CA VAL A 18 29.58 -8.16 11.99
C VAL A 18 30.15 -8.84 10.75
N ASP A 19 29.77 -10.09 10.51
CA ASP A 19 30.24 -10.90 9.40
C ASP A 19 29.14 -10.99 8.33
N CYS A 20 29.50 -10.86 7.05
CA CYS A 20 28.55 -10.98 5.96
C CYS A 20 28.30 -12.46 5.65
N THR A 21 27.06 -12.81 5.34
CA THR A 21 26.66 -14.20 5.02
C THR A 21 27.26 -14.76 3.73
N ALA A 22 27.90 -13.92 2.92
CA ALA A 22 28.39 -14.27 1.58
C ALA A 22 29.83 -13.82 1.29
N CYS A 23 30.47 -13.05 2.16
CA CYS A 23 31.87 -12.72 1.98
C CYS A 23 32.59 -12.57 3.33
N ASP A 24 33.88 -12.93 3.33
CA ASP A 24 34.72 -12.96 4.54
C ASP A 24 35.31 -11.59 4.89
N LYS A 25 34.56 -10.51 4.66
CA LYS A 25 34.97 -9.14 4.93
C LYS A 25 34.25 -8.60 6.16
N PRO A 26 34.82 -8.71 7.37
CA PRO A 26 34.15 -8.33 8.60
C PRO A 26 34.08 -6.81 8.75
N ILE A 27 32.94 -6.31 9.23
CA ILE A 27 32.67 -4.89 9.40
C ILE A 27 32.31 -4.64 10.87
N CYS A 28 32.73 -3.51 11.44
CA CYS A 28 32.30 -3.15 12.78
C CYS A 28 30.91 -2.50 12.75
N ARG A 29 30.10 -2.72 13.78
CA ARG A 29 28.75 -2.15 13.88
C ARG A 29 28.68 -0.63 13.61
N PRO A 30 29.58 0.22 14.12
CA PRO A 30 29.58 1.65 13.79
C PRO A 30 29.73 1.95 12.29
N CYS A 31 30.68 1.28 11.61
CA CYS A 31 30.86 1.45 10.16
C CYS A 31 29.64 0.97 9.38
N LEU A 32 29.03 -0.13 9.81
CA LEU A 32 27.77 -0.62 9.24
C LEU A 32 26.65 0.41 9.40
N GLN A 33 26.48 0.98 10.60
CA GLN A 33 25.48 2.02 10.85
C GLN A 33 25.69 3.25 9.98
N GLN A 34 26.93 3.72 9.86
CA GLN A 34 27.27 4.88 9.03
C GLN A 34 27.01 4.60 7.55
N PHE A 35 27.39 3.41 7.07
CA PHE A 35 27.11 2.98 5.69
C PHE A 35 25.60 2.96 5.41
N LEU A 36 24.79 2.38 6.30
CA LEU A 36 23.33 2.32 6.14
C LEU A 36 22.64 3.70 6.16
N LEU A 37 23.28 4.72 6.74
CA LEU A 37 22.81 6.11 6.73
C LEU A 37 23.32 6.91 5.51
N GLN A 38 24.11 6.28 4.64
CA GLN A 38 24.62 6.88 3.41
C GLN A 38 24.10 6.13 2.17
N ASP A 39 23.83 4.83 2.30
CA ASP A 39 23.39 4.00 1.20
C ASP A 39 21.93 4.27 0.83
N THR A 40 21.73 4.73 -0.40
CA THR A 40 20.42 5.03 -1.00
C THR A 40 19.91 3.86 -1.83
N SER A 41 20.41 2.64 -1.61
CA SER A 41 19.86 1.42 -2.19
C SER A 41 18.40 1.21 -1.78
N VAL A 42 17.64 0.46 -2.59
CA VAL A 42 16.27 0.08 -2.21
C VAL A 42 16.29 -0.85 -1.00
N GLU A 43 17.29 -1.73 -0.93
CA GLU A 43 17.45 -2.70 0.15
C GLU A 43 18.83 -2.57 0.77
N PRO A 44 18.97 -2.71 2.10
CA PRO A 44 20.26 -2.74 2.76
C PRO A 44 21.16 -3.80 2.15
N VAL A 45 22.35 -3.42 1.67
CA VAL A 45 23.29 -4.36 1.05
C VAL A 45 24.63 -4.38 1.76
N CYS A 46 25.40 -5.44 1.53
CA CYS A 46 26.79 -5.47 1.95
C CYS A 46 27.62 -4.41 1.19
N PRO A 47 28.44 -3.59 1.86
CA PRO A 47 29.28 -2.60 1.18
C PRO A 47 30.38 -3.24 0.34
N SER A 48 30.73 -4.51 0.59
CA SER A 48 31.78 -5.21 -0.14
C SER A 48 31.26 -6.08 -1.30
N CYS A 49 30.28 -6.97 -1.05
CA CYS A 49 29.76 -7.88 -2.08
C CYS A 49 28.37 -7.51 -2.61
N ARG A 50 27.75 -6.45 -2.06
CA ARG A 50 26.42 -5.94 -2.47
C ARG A 50 25.26 -6.94 -2.34
N ILE A 51 25.46 -8.07 -1.64
CA ILE A 51 24.36 -8.98 -1.30
C ILE A 51 23.33 -8.24 -0.44
N GLY A 52 22.05 -8.43 -0.73
CA GLY A 52 20.95 -7.90 0.06
C GLY A 52 20.92 -8.54 1.44
N TRP A 53 20.88 -7.72 2.48
CA TRP A 53 20.69 -8.17 3.84
C TRP A 53 19.22 -8.22 4.20
N SER A 54 18.84 -9.33 4.79
CA SER A 54 17.48 -9.53 5.28
C SER A 54 17.23 -8.69 6.53
N ARG A 55 15.95 -8.49 6.86
CA ARG A 55 15.59 -7.73 8.07
C ARG A 55 16.07 -8.44 9.34
N GLU A 56 16.11 -9.76 9.33
CA GLU A 56 16.65 -10.60 10.41
C GLU A 56 18.12 -10.27 10.67
N PHE A 57 18.93 -10.18 9.62
CA PHE A 57 20.34 -9.83 9.74
C PHE A 57 20.52 -8.47 10.43
N LEU A 58 19.72 -7.48 10.05
CA LEU A 58 19.73 -6.17 10.69
C LEU A 58 19.22 -6.22 12.13
N ASP A 59 18.24 -7.07 12.41
CA ASP A 59 17.66 -7.23 13.73
C ASP A 59 18.68 -7.80 14.75
N GLU A 60 19.51 -8.73 14.29
CA GLU A 60 20.57 -9.39 15.05
C GLU A 60 21.81 -8.49 15.29
N HIS A 61 22.25 -7.77 14.25
CA HIS A 61 23.54 -7.07 14.29
C HIS A 61 23.44 -5.62 14.78
N LEU A 62 22.28 -4.98 14.61
CA LEU A 62 22.04 -3.59 15.01
C LEU A 62 21.24 -3.50 16.31
N THR A 63 21.15 -2.29 16.88
CA THR A 63 20.32 -2.05 18.07
C THR A 63 18.91 -1.61 17.67
N ALA A 64 17.91 -1.94 18.48
CA ALA A 64 16.53 -1.50 18.27
C ALA A 64 16.42 0.03 18.24
N THR A 65 17.20 0.73 19.07
CA THR A 65 17.27 2.20 19.10
C THR A 65 17.74 2.79 17.77
N PHE A 66 18.78 2.21 17.16
CA PHE A 66 19.26 2.66 15.85
C PHE A 66 18.24 2.38 14.76
N ARG A 67 17.68 1.16 14.72
CA ARG A 67 16.73 0.73 13.68
C ARG A 67 15.44 1.55 13.71
N ASN A 68 14.85 1.73 14.89
CA ASN A 68 13.58 2.43 15.05
C ASN A 68 13.74 3.97 15.11
N GLY A 69 14.94 4.47 15.36
CA GLY A 69 15.30 5.89 15.36
C GLY A 69 15.96 6.32 14.05
N ALA A 70 17.29 6.47 14.08
CA ALA A 70 18.07 7.07 12.99
C ALA A 70 17.86 6.39 11.63
N PHE A 71 17.88 5.05 11.58
CA PHE A 71 17.74 4.32 10.33
C PHE A 71 16.34 4.49 9.73
N LYS A 72 15.28 4.39 10.55
CA LYS A 72 13.90 4.64 10.12
C LYS A 72 13.74 6.05 9.55
N GLN A 73 14.26 7.06 10.23
CA GLN A 73 14.18 8.46 9.78
C GLN A 73 14.92 8.66 8.46
N PHE A 74 16.11 8.06 8.32
CA PHE A 74 16.86 8.09 7.07
C PHE A 74 16.12 7.40 5.93
N ARG A 75 15.56 6.20 6.15
CA ARG A 75 14.74 5.50 5.15
C ARG A 75 13.53 6.31 4.72
N GLN A 76 12.82 6.90 5.68
CA GLN A 76 11.70 7.80 5.39
C GLN A 76 12.13 8.97 4.51
N LYS A 77 13.27 9.60 4.81
CA LYS A 77 13.84 10.69 4.01
C LYS A 77 14.17 10.24 2.58
N VAL A 78 14.88 9.12 2.42
CA VAL A 78 15.23 8.59 1.09
C VAL A 78 13.97 8.29 0.26
N LEU A 79 12.96 7.68 0.88
CA LEU A 79 11.68 7.42 0.22
C LEU A 79 10.99 8.71 -0.20
N THR A 80 10.90 9.71 0.68
CA THR A 80 10.28 10.99 0.32
C THR A 80 11.06 11.74 -0.75
N ASP A 81 12.38 11.76 -0.69
CA ASP A 81 13.22 12.49 -1.65
C ASP A 81 13.08 11.89 -3.06
N ARG A 82 13.00 10.55 -3.16
CA ARG A 82 12.72 9.86 -4.42
C ARG A 82 11.37 10.24 -5.02
N GLU A 83 10.34 10.36 -4.18
CA GLU A 83 9.00 10.72 -4.61
C GLU A 83 8.89 12.20 -4.98
N ARG A 84 9.53 13.10 -4.20
CA ARG A 84 9.62 14.54 -4.51
C ARG A 84 10.27 14.80 -5.85
N ALA A 85 11.26 13.99 -6.21
CA ALA A 85 11.92 14.07 -7.51
C ALA A 85 10.96 13.92 -8.70
N ARG A 86 9.81 13.26 -8.50
CA ARG A 86 8.78 13.00 -9.51
C ARG A 86 7.59 13.96 -9.43
N PHE A 87 7.65 14.98 -8.58
CA PHE A 87 6.58 15.98 -8.51
C PHE A 87 6.40 16.79 -9.79
N PRO A 88 7.45 17.15 -10.57
CA PRO A 88 7.26 17.82 -11.85
C PRO A 88 6.33 17.03 -12.78
N GLU A 89 6.49 15.71 -12.85
CA GLU A 89 5.65 14.80 -13.67
C GLU A 89 4.16 14.86 -13.28
N ILE A 90 3.85 15.16 -12.01
CA ILE A 90 2.50 15.08 -11.44
C ILE A 90 1.84 16.44 -11.25
N GLN A 91 2.56 17.53 -11.49
CA GLN A 91 2.11 18.88 -11.16
C GLN A 91 0.76 19.25 -11.77
N GLU A 92 0.56 18.98 -13.06
CA GLU A 92 -0.70 19.31 -13.74
C GLU A 92 -1.88 18.54 -13.10
N ARG A 93 -1.68 17.24 -12.86
CA ARG A 93 -2.68 16.40 -12.20
C ARG A 93 -3.01 16.92 -10.80
N ALA A 94 -2.00 17.36 -10.05
CA ALA A 94 -2.19 17.96 -8.73
C ALA A 94 -2.93 19.30 -8.79
N ALA A 95 -2.67 20.13 -9.80
CA ALA A 95 -3.38 21.39 -10.02
C ALA A 95 -4.87 21.16 -10.29
N ASN A 96 -5.17 20.24 -11.19
CA ASN A 96 -6.53 19.85 -11.55
C ASN A 96 -7.27 19.22 -10.36
N TYR A 97 -6.58 18.37 -9.60
CA TYR A 97 -7.10 17.78 -8.37
C TYR A 97 -7.45 18.85 -7.32
N LYS A 98 -6.57 19.85 -7.11
CA LYS A 98 -6.81 20.97 -6.20
C LYS A 98 -8.04 21.79 -6.61
N LYS A 99 -8.16 22.14 -7.90
CA LYS A 99 -9.36 22.82 -8.44
C LYS A 99 -10.65 22.02 -8.20
N ALA A 100 -10.60 20.70 -8.39
CA ALA A 100 -11.74 19.83 -8.14
C ALA A 100 -12.12 19.79 -6.65
N ILE A 101 -11.14 19.79 -5.74
CA ILE A 101 -11.40 19.86 -4.29
C ILE A 101 -11.96 21.20 -3.88
N ASP A 102 -11.38 22.29 -4.34
CA ASP A 102 -11.85 23.63 -4.00
C ASP A 102 -13.30 23.84 -4.46
N PHE A 103 -13.69 23.22 -5.59
CA PHE A 103 -15.08 23.14 -6.04
C PHE A 103 -15.97 22.26 -5.14
N LEU A 104 -15.48 21.10 -4.71
CA LEU A 104 -16.27 20.13 -3.93
C LEU A 104 -16.37 20.47 -2.44
N LYS A 105 -15.38 21.17 -1.88
CA LYS A 105 -15.29 21.51 -0.45
C LYS A 105 -16.53 22.26 0.08
N PRO A 106 -17.02 23.33 -0.56
CA PRO A 106 -18.25 24.00 -0.10
C PRO A 106 -19.48 23.09 -0.21
N ILE A 107 -19.57 22.27 -1.25
CA ILE A 107 -20.68 21.32 -1.45
C ILE A 107 -20.71 20.29 -0.32
N TYR A 108 -19.57 19.70 0.03
CA TYR A 108 -19.48 18.74 1.14
C TYR A 108 -19.73 19.39 2.51
N ALA A 109 -19.29 20.63 2.70
CA ALA A 109 -19.59 21.39 3.92
C ALA A 109 -21.11 21.60 4.08
N GLU A 110 -21.80 21.99 3.01
CA GLU A 110 -23.26 22.17 3.00
C GLU A 110 -24.00 20.85 3.23
N ILE A 111 -23.60 19.76 2.57
CA ILE A 111 -24.16 18.42 2.82
C ILE A 111 -24.01 18.01 4.29
N THR A 112 -22.85 18.29 4.88
CA THR A 112 -22.56 17.94 6.28
C THR A 112 -23.41 18.75 7.24
N LYS A 113 -23.55 20.07 6.98
CA LYS A 113 -24.43 20.97 7.73
C LYS A 113 -25.89 20.52 7.67
N LEU A 114 -26.42 20.25 6.48
CA LEU A 114 -27.80 19.80 6.30
C LEU A 114 -28.08 18.47 6.99
N LYS A 115 -27.14 17.51 6.93
CA LYS A 115 -27.25 16.24 7.67
C LYS A 115 -27.25 16.45 9.18
N ALA A 116 -26.44 17.39 9.68
CA ALA A 116 -26.41 17.73 11.10
C ALA A 116 -27.72 18.40 11.54
N GLU A 117 -28.26 19.33 10.75
CA GLU A 117 -29.55 19.98 11.02
C GLU A 117 -30.71 18.98 11.07
N ILE A 118 -30.79 18.05 10.10
CA ILE A 118 -31.82 17.00 10.09
C ILE A 118 -31.68 16.09 11.31
N LYS A 119 -30.44 15.77 11.71
CA LYS A 119 -30.18 14.93 12.88
C LYS A 119 -30.49 15.65 14.20
N ALA A 120 -30.30 16.96 14.25
CA ALA A 120 -30.51 17.79 15.44
C ALA A 120 -31.98 18.16 15.66
N TYR A 121 -32.84 17.98 14.66
CA TYR A 121 -34.27 18.19 14.82
C TYR A 121 -34.83 17.25 15.88
N ASP A 122 -35.47 17.84 16.88
CA ASP A 122 -36.13 17.08 17.93
C ASP A 122 -37.33 16.33 17.37
N ARG A 123 -37.22 15.01 17.33
CA ARG A 123 -38.29 14.13 16.84
C ARG A 123 -39.09 13.50 17.97
N THR A 124 -38.84 13.85 19.23
CA THR A 124 -39.51 13.24 20.38
C THR A 124 -41.03 13.30 20.25
N GLU A 125 -41.60 14.48 19.97
CA GLU A 125 -43.05 14.64 19.78
C GLU A 125 -43.61 13.82 18.60
N TYR A 126 -42.86 13.77 17.49
CA TYR A 126 -43.23 12.95 16.33
C TYR A 126 -43.16 11.45 16.63
N ASP A 127 -42.10 10.99 17.30
CA ASP A 127 -41.86 9.60 17.66
C ASP A 127 -42.90 9.13 18.69
N ILE A 128 -43.26 9.98 19.66
CA ILE A 128 -44.36 9.73 20.61
C ILE A 128 -45.68 9.62 19.86
N ALA A 129 -46.06 10.62 19.05
CA ALA A 129 -47.32 10.62 18.31
C ALA A 129 -47.43 9.43 17.33
N MET A 130 -46.33 9.06 16.68
CA MET A 130 -46.25 7.88 15.82
C MET A 130 -46.43 6.58 16.63
N THR A 131 -45.74 6.45 17.76
CA THR A 131 -45.79 5.25 18.61
C THR A 131 -47.19 5.08 19.20
N GLU A 132 -47.83 6.16 19.67
CA GLU A 132 -49.20 6.15 20.17
C GLU A 132 -50.20 5.73 19.08
N TRP A 133 -50.08 6.32 17.88
CA TRP A 133 -50.92 5.96 16.73
C TRP A 133 -50.76 4.49 16.33
N ILE A 134 -49.52 4.01 16.14
CA ILE A 134 -49.23 2.62 15.77
C ILE A 134 -49.74 1.66 16.85
N THR A 135 -49.46 1.94 18.12
CA THR A 135 -49.88 1.10 19.25
C THR A 135 -51.39 1.00 19.34
N TYR A 136 -52.11 2.13 19.14
CA TYR A 136 -53.56 2.15 19.09
C TYR A 136 -54.09 1.30 17.93
N CYS A 137 -53.55 1.50 16.72
CA CYS A 137 -53.94 0.75 15.54
C CYS A 137 -53.70 -0.76 15.69
N SER A 138 -52.58 -1.16 16.29
CA SER A 138 -52.24 -2.56 16.54
C SER A 138 -53.15 -3.21 17.59
N ARG A 139 -53.52 -2.48 18.65
CA ARG A 139 -54.41 -3.00 19.71
C ARG A 139 -55.86 -3.13 19.28
N ASN A 140 -56.35 -2.19 18.47
CA ASN A 140 -57.77 -2.12 18.10
C ASN A 140 -58.07 -2.67 16.69
N GLY A 141 -57.10 -3.32 16.03
CA GLY A 141 -57.31 -3.96 14.73
C GLY A 141 -57.76 -2.99 13.63
N VAL A 142 -57.35 -1.72 13.70
CA VAL A 142 -57.79 -0.65 12.77
C VAL A 142 -57.30 -0.91 11.33
N PHE A 143 -56.29 -1.77 11.17
CA PHE A 143 -55.85 -2.29 9.88
C PHE A 143 -56.42 -3.71 9.65
N GLY A 144 -57.70 -3.79 9.29
CA GLY A 144 -58.28 -5.03 8.77
C GLY A 144 -57.67 -5.38 7.40
N PRO A 145 -57.64 -6.67 7.00
CA PRO A 145 -57.07 -7.11 5.71
C PRO A 145 -57.69 -6.44 4.47
N ASN A 146 -58.88 -5.84 4.60
CA ASN A 146 -59.64 -5.20 3.51
C ASN A 146 -59.87 -3.69 3.69
N GLY A 147 -59.17 -3.01 4.60
CA GLY A 147 -59.17 -1.53 4.66
C GLY A 147 -60.45 -0.85 5.17
N GLU A 148 -61.39 -1.58 5.78
CA GLU A 148 -62.55 -0.97 6.45
C GLU A 148 -62.15 -0.35 7.78
N LYS A 149 -62.28 0.97 7.89
CA LYS A 149 -61.83 1.76 9.03
C LYS A 149 -62.92 1.85 10.09
N ASN A 150 -62.86 1.04 11.14
CA ASN A 150 -63.64 1.28 12.36
C ASN A 150 -63.04 2.46 13.12
N HIS A 151 -63.27 3.68 12.61
CA HIS A 151 -62.80 4.91 13.22
C HIS A 151 -63.64 5.25 14.44
N THR A 152 -63.18 4.82 15.62
CA THR A 152 -63.54 5.47 16.88
C THR A 152 -63.13 6.95 16.86
N GLU A 153 -63.78 7.77 17.68
CA GLU A 153 -63.43 9.20 17.82
C GLU A 153 -61.97 9.39 18.29
N GLU A 154 -61.49 8.47 19.13
CA GLU A 154 -60.11 8.42 19.62
C GLU A 154 -59.10 8.09 18.50
N SER A 155 -59.44 7.19 17.57
CA SER A 155 -58.64 6.92 16.38
C SER A 155 -58.47 8.19 15.53
N LYS A 156 -59.57 8.92 15.28
CA LYS A 156 -59.50 10.17 14.49
C LYS A 156 -58.64 11.24 15.18
N ARG A 157 -58.69 11.32 16.52
CA ARG A 157 -57.87 12.24 17.31
C ARG A 157 -56.38 11.92 17.21
N LEU A 158 -55.99 10.67 17.43
CA LEU A 158 -54.59 10.24 17.34
C LEU A 158 -54.04 10.37 15.91
N GLU A 159 -54.84 10.05 14.90
CA GLU A 159 -54.47 10.23 13.49
C GLU A 159 -54.22 11.71 13.15
N ALA A 160 -55.04 12.62 13.69
CA ALA A 160 -54.88 14.06 13.49
C ALA A 160 -53.58 14.58 14.13
N ILE A 161 -53.28 14.16 15.37
CA ILE A 161 -52.04 14.52 16.09
C ILE A 161 -50.82 14.00 15.31
N TYR A 162 -50.83 12.73 14.91
CA TYR A 162 -49.76 12.16 14.10
C TYR A 162 -49.57 12.93 12.78
N LYS A 163 -50.65 13.23 12.05
CA LYS A 163 -50.59 14.00 10.80
C LYS A 163 -50.02 15.40 11.00
N GLU A 164 -50.36 16.07 12.10
CA GLU A 164 -49.83 17.39 12.43
C GLU A 164 -48.32 17.36 12.68
N HIS A 165 -47.84 16.46 13.54
CA HIS A 165 -46.40 16.34 13.80
C HIS A 165 -45.62 15.82 12.58
N ASN A 166 -46.21 14.91 11.79
CA ASN A 166 -45.62 14.45 10.53
C ASN A 166 -45.52 15.60 9.50
N LYS A 167 -46.53 16.48 9.44
CA LYS A 167 -46.49 17.68 8.60
C LYS A 167 -45.38 18.62 9.06
N LYS A 168 -45.27 18.92 10.36
CA LYS A 168 -44.18 19.74 10.93
C LYS A 168 -42.79 19.17 10.59
N PHE A 169 -42.61 17.86 10.71
CA PHE A 169 -41.37 17.20 10.34
C PHE A 169 -41.08 17.30 8.83
N ASN A 170 -42.08 17.05 7.97
CA ASN A 170 -41.91 17.12 6.52
C ASN A 170 -41.67 18.56 6.03
N ASP A 171 -42.31 19.56 6.61
CA ASP A 171 -42.11 20.97 6.30
C ASP A 171 -40.67 21.40 6.68
N PHE A 172 -40.12 20.86 7.77
CA PHE A 172 -38.73 21.08 8.17
C PHE A 172 -37.73 20.29 7.31
N ALA A 173 -37.91 18.97 7.19
CA ALA A 173 -36.91 18.07 6.61
C ALA A 173 -36.99 17.98 5.08
N GLY A 174 -38.18 18.15 4.49
CA GLY A 174 -38.44 18.03 3.05
C GLY A 174 -37.55 18.94 2.19
N PRO A 175 -37.54 20.26 2.42
CA PRO A 175 -36.66 21.19 1.67
C PRO A 175 -35.17 20.83 1.80
N ARG A 176 -34.75 20.36 2.99
CA ARG A 176 -33.36 19.96 3.26
C ARG A 176 -33.00 18.66 2.54
N TYR A 177 -33.91 17.70 2.45
CA TYR A 177 -33.70 16.47 1.70
C TYR A 177 -33.63 16.71 0.19
N GLU A 178 -34.48 17.59 -0.36
CA GLU A 178 -34.38 17.97 -1.78
C GLU A 178 -33.06 18.71 -2.06
N ARG A 179 -32.66 19.65 -1.19
CA ARG A 179 -31.35 20.30 -1.30
C ARG A 179 -30.19 19.30 -1.23
N LEU A 180 -30.25 18.34 -0.30
CA LEU A 180 -29.27 17.26 -0.21
C LEU A 180 -29.21 16.43 -1.50
N LYS A 181 -30.36 16.14 -2.13
CA LYS A 181 -30.44 15.40 -3.39
C LYS A 181 -29.80 16.17 -4.55
N GLU A 182 -30.00 17.49 -4.61
CA GLU A 182 -29.30 18.36 -5.57
C GLU A 182 -27.78 18.36 -5.37
N LEU A 183 -27.32 18.59 -4.14
CA LEU A 183 -25.89 18.62 -3.81
C LEU A 183 -25.21 17.27 -4.08
N ASN A 184 -25.88 16.15 -3.77
CA ASN A 184 -25.36 14.82 -4.05
C ASN A 184 -25.27 14.54 -5.57
N LYS A 185 -26.18 15.08 -6.40
CA LYS A 185 -26.07 14.98 -7.87
C LYS A 185 -24.82 15.71 -8.41
N LEU A 186 -24.42 16.80 -7.76
CA LEU A 186 -23.21 17.55 -8.09
C LEU A 186 -21.93 16.84 -7.59
N ALA A 187 -21.97 16.27 -6.39
CA ALA A 187 -20.82 15.64 -5.75
C ALA A 187 -20.52 14.19 -6.25
N TYR A 188 -21.53 13.42 -6.66
CA TYR A 188 -21.42 11.96 -6.87
C TYR A 188 -21.45 11.52 -8.33
N LYS A 189 -21.12 12.39 -9.30
CA LYS A 189 -20.93 11.97 -10.69
C LYS A 189 -19.45 11.98 -11.09
N PRO A 190 -18.67 10.92 -10.74
CA PRO A 190 -17.25 10.79 -11.10
C PRO A 190 -16.95 11.17 -12.54
N ARG A 191 -17.70 10.64 -13.50
CA ARG A 191 -17.54 10.94 -14.94
C ARG A 191 -17.71 12.42 -15.32
N ARG A 192 -18.53 13.19 -14.58
CA ARG A 192 -18.67 14.64 -14.83
C ARG A 192 -17.51 15.43 -14.24
N ILE A 193 -17.00 14.99 -13.09
CA ILE A 193 -15.84 15.60 -12.43
C ILE A 193 -14.58 15.31 -13.27
N GLU A 194 -14.43 14.08 -13.73
CA GLU A 194 -13.40 13.64 -14.67
C GLU A 194 -13.48 14.40 -15.99
N LYS A 195 -14.66 14.51 -16.61
CA LYS A 195 -14.83 15.30 -17.84
C LYS A 195 -14.51 16.79 -17.65
N ARG A 196 -14.70 17.34 -16.44
CA ARG A 196 -14.49 18.76 -16.14
C ARG A 196 -13.07 19.10 -15.74
N PHE A 197 -12.39 18.21 -15.03
CA PHE A 197 -11.06 18.47 -14.44
C PHE A 197 -10.00 17.44 -14.86
N GLY A 198 -10.33 16.41 -15.64
CA GLY A 198 -9.42 15.33 -16.03
C GLY A 198 -9.06 14.36 -14.90
N VAL A 199 -9.59 14.55 -13.68
CA VAL A 199 -9.28 13.73 -12.50
C VAL A 199 -10.51 13.62 -11.61
N VAL A 200 -10.75 12.44 -11.02
CA VAL A 200 -11.76 12.25 -9.97
C VAL A 200 -11.08 12.25 -8.59
N PRO A 201 -11.32 13.25 -7.73
CA PRO A 201 -10.88 13.18 -6.34
C PRO A 201 -11.63 12.08 -5.59
N PRO A 202 -10.97 11.29 -4.73
CA PRO A 202 -11.67 10.40 -3.84
C PRO A 202 -12.53 11.23 -2.86
N PRO A 203 -13.69 10.72 -2.42
CA PRO A 203 -14.50 11.43 -1.44
C PRO A 203 -13.69 11.69 -0.15
N PRO A 204 -13.94 12.80 0.57
CA PRO A 204 -13.24 13.11 1.81
C PRO A 204 -13.65 12.09 2.90
N ARG A 205 -12.96 10.96 2.95
CA ARG A 205 -13.04 9.99 4.05
C ARG A 205 -11.61 9.67 4.50
N PRO A 206 -11.34 9.61 5.82
CA PRO A 206 -10.07 9.06 6.30
C PRO A 206 -9.94 7.62 5.80
N PHE A 207 -8.74 7.26 5.35
CA PHE A 207 -8.38 5.93 4.87
C PHE A 207 -8.89 4.84 5.84
N ARG A 208 -10.04 4.24 5.55
CA ARG A 208 -10.32 2.87 5.97
C ARG A 208 -10.00 1.99 4.79
N ARG A 209 -9.06 1.07 5.03
CA ARG A 209 -8.53 0.01 4.15
C ARG A 209 -9.13 0.05 2.74
N ILE A 210 -8.29 0.38 1.75
CA ILE A 210 -8.57 0.07 0.35
C ILE A 210 -9.06 -1.39 0.35
N PRO A 211 -10.28 -1.68 -0.14
CA PRO A 211 -10.72 -3.06 -0.24
C PRO A 211 -9.67 -3.81 -1.05
N ARG A 212 -9.27 -4.98 -0.56
CA ARG A 212 -8.41 -5.91 -1.29
C ARG A 212 -9.04 -6.05 -2.68
N ALA A 213 -8.35 -5.59 -3.72
CA ALA A 213 -8.85 -5.68 -5.08
C ALA A 213 -9.31 -7.13 -5.28
N ALA A 214 -10.59 -7.31 -5.62
CA ALA A 214 -11.11 -8.60 -6.00
C ALA A 214 -10.38 -9.00 -7.27
N VAL A 215 -9.38 -9.87 -7.13
CA VAL A 215 -8.85 -10.64 -8.25
C VAL A 215 -9.97 -11.58 -8.65
N GLY A 216 -10.59 -11.35 -9.80
CA GLY A 216 -11.60 -12.25 -10.36
C GLY A 216 -12.80 -11.53 -10.96
N GLY A 217 -12.70 -11.19 -12.24
CA GLY A 217 -13.83 -10.86 -13.10
C GLY A 217 -13.42 -11.17 -14.52
N ALA A 218 -13.94 -12.26 -15.07
CA ALA A 218 -13.68 -12.73 -16.43
C ALA A 218 -13.91 -11.59 -17.44
N GLY A 219 -12.97 -11.44 -18.38
CA GLY A 219 -13.04 -10.48 -19.46
C GLY A 219 -14.28 -10.72 -20.32
N ALA A 220 -15.07 -9.67 -20.52
CA ALA A 220 -15.97 -9.61 -21.66
C ALA A 220 -15.12 -9.36 -22.92
N PRO A 221 -15.50 -9.93 -24.09
CA PRO A 221 -14.71 -9.76 -25.31
C PRO A 221 -14.70 -8.30 -25.74
N GLU A 222 -13.49 -7.74 -25.86
CA GLU A 222 -13.25 -6.45 -26.50
C GLU A 222 -13.71 -6.53 -27.96
N GLN A 223 -14.64 -5.67 -28.33
CA GLN A 223 -14.86 -5.34 -29.74
C GLN A 223 -13.81 -4.31 -30.12
N ASP A 224 -13.03 -4.63 -31.16
CA ASP A 224 -12.02 -3.77 -31.74
C ASP A 224 -12.67 -2.46 -32.23
N VAL A 225 -12.55 -1.41 -31.42
CA VAL A 225 -12.79 -0.05 -31.84
C VAL A 225 -11.41 0.53 -32.16
N GLU A 226 -11.18 0.86 -33.42
CA GLU A 226 -9.96 1.51 -33.87
C GLU A 226 -9.67 2.77 -33.00
N PRO A 227 -8.43 2.92 -32.49
CA PRO A 227 -8.11 4.01 -31.59
C PRO A 227 -8.20 5.34 -32.34
N ALA A 228 -9.15 6.18 -31.96
CA ALA A 228 -9.18 7.58 -32.36
C ALA A 228 -7.89 8.25 -31.87
N ASP A 229 -7.23 9.01 -32.74
CA ASP A 229 -6.01 9.77 -32.47
C ASP A 229 -6.18 10.66 -31.23
N GLU A 230 -5.76 10.18 -30.06
CA GLU A 230 -5.69 10.99 -28.85
C GLU A 230 -4.58 12.05 -29.05
N PRO A 231 -4.87 13.35 -28.81
CA PRO A 231 -3.86 14.38 -28.92
C PRO A 231 -2.77 14.11 -27.88
N LYS A 232 -1.54 13.85 -28.36
CA LYS A 232 -0.36 13.64 -27.51
C LYS A 232 -0.30 14.71 -26.41
N PRO A 233 -0.16 14.34 -25.13
CA PRO A 233 -0.12 15.30 -24.04
C PRO A 233 1.05 16.28 -24.26
N LYS A 234 0.77 17.58 -24.16
CA LYS A 234 1.79 18.62 -24.31
C LYS A 234 2.86 18.44 -23.23
N GLU A 235 4.11 18.30 -23.64
CA GLU A 235 5.24 18.18 -22.72
C GLU A 235 5.46 19.53 -22.01
N PHE A 236 5.04 19.63 -20.75
CA PHE A 236 5.23 20.84 -19.95
C PHE A 236 6.69 20.95 -19.51
N VAL A 237 7.38 22.01 -19.95
CA VAL A 237 8.76 22.31 -19.54
C VAL A 237 8.75 23.12 -18.23
N TYR A 238 9.16 22.48 -17.13
CA TYR A 238 9.32 23.12 -15.82
C TYR A 238 10.75 23.63 -15.61
N MET A 239 10.90 24.85 -15.10
CA MET A 239 12.19 25.53 -14.98
C MET A 239 12.86 25.35 -13.62
N PHE A 240 12.12 25.55 -12.51
CA PHE A 240 12.63 25.45 -11.14
C PHE A 240 11.49 25.31 -10.12
N LYS A 241 11.81 24.99 -8.86
CA LYS A 241 10.85 24.84 -7.75
C LYS A 241 10.21 26.20 -7.39
N CYS A 242 8.93 26.20 -7.05
CA CYS A 242 8.22 27.38 -6.58
C CYS A 242 8.90 27.99 -5.34
N PRO A 243 9.07 29.32 -5.28
CA PRO A 243 9.71 30.00 -4.15
C PRO A 243 8.83 30.12 -2.90
N ALA A 244 7.52 29.83 -2.98
CA ALA A 244 6.65 29.89 -1.81
C ALA A 244 6.89 28.72 -0.85
N ASP A 245 7.16 29.01 0.43
CA ASP A 245 7.51 28.00 1.45
C ASP A 245 6.47 26.88 1.61
N ALA A 246 5.18 27.21 1.47
CA ALA A 246 4.07 26.28 1.60
C ALA A 246 3.71 25.53 0.29
N CYS A 247 4.42 25.80 -0.81
CA CYS A 247 4.12 25.22 -2.13
C CYS A 247 5.21 24.23 -2.56
N GLU A 248 4.80 23.02 -2.94
CA GLU A 248 5.69 21.99 -3.48
C GLU A 248 5.67 21.93 -5.02
N GLY A 249 5.11 22.94 -5.66
CA GLY A 249 5.03 23.06 -7.11
C GLY A 249 6.30 23.57 -7.76
N PHE A 250 6.26 23.65 -9.08
CA PHE A 250 7.31 24.11 -9.97
C PHE A 250 6.76 25.23 -10.86
N ILE A 251 7.67 26.06 -11.35
CA ILE A 251 7.36 27.17 -12.24
C ILE A 251 7.45 26.69 -13.69
N ASN A 252 6.38 26.92 -14.46
CA ASN A 252 6.29 26.62 -15.88
C ASN A 252 7.08 27.63 -16.71
N ALA A 253 7.28 27.37 -18.01
CA ALA A 253 7.88 28.33 -18.95
C ALA A 253 7.22 29.73 -18.94
N ASP A 254 5.92 29.81 -18.64
CA ASP A 254 5.17 31.07 -18.50
C ASP A 254 5.48 31.83 -17.21
N SER A 255 6.43 31.34 -16.41
CA SER A 255 6.84 31.94 -15.13
C SER A 255 5.72 32.01 -14.09
N ALA A 256 4.75 31.09 -14.19
CA ALA A 256 3.70 30.89 -13.21
C ALA A 256 3.80 29.50 -12.58
N CYS A 257 3.45 29.39 -11.29
CA CYS A 257 3.32 28.12 -10.61
C CYS A 257 1.98 27.46 -10.94
N GLY A 258 1.99 26.21 -11.42
CA GLY A 258 0.75 25.50 -11.73
C GLY A 258 -0.12 25.11 -10.53
N LEU A 259 0.34 25.27 -9.28
CA LEU A 259 -0.41 24.86 -8.07
C LEU A 259 -0.97 26.03 -7.25
N CYS A 260 -0.21 27.12 -7.13
CA CYS A 260 -0.55 28.27 -6.30
C CYS A 260 -0.70 29.56 -7.11
N ASP A 261 -0.60 29.47 -8.45
CA ASP A 261 -0.73 30.57 -9.41
C ASP A 261 0.22 31.77 -9.16
N LEU A 262 1.24 31.57 -8.30
CA LEU A 262 2.28 32.55 -8.05
C LEU A 262 3.01 32.86 -9.36
N LYS A 263 3.00 34.13 -9.75
CA LYS A 263 3.79 34.64 -10.87
C LYS A 263 5.16 35.03 -10.36
N VAL A 264 6.16 34.72 -11.18
CA VAL A 264 7.57 34.96 -10.90
C VAL A 264 8.14 35.76 -12.06
N CYS A 265 9.02 36.71 -11.78
CA CYS A 265 9.70 37.47 -12.83
C CYS A 265 10.74 36.59 -13.55
N LYS A 266 10.79 36.67 -14.89
CA LYS A 266 11.77 35.92 -15.72
C LYS A 266 13.23 36.34 -15.46
N GLU A 267 13.42 37.57 -15.01
CA GLU A 267 14.73 38.22 -14.88
C GLU A 267 15.33 38.05 -13.50
N CYS A 268 14.58 38.35 -12.42
CA CYS A 268 15.07 38.22 -11.05
C CYS A 268 14.65 36.93 -10.33
N LEU A 269 13.71 36.15 -10.91
CA LEU A 269 13.15 34.93 -10.31
C LEU A 269 12.43 35.13 -8.96
N GLU A 270 12.05 36.37 -8.64
CA GLU A 270 11.27 36.73 -7.45
C GLU A 270 9.76 36.81 -7.76
N PRO A 271 8.89 36.66 -6.74
CA PRO A 271 7.44 36.84 -6.88
C PRO A 271 7.08 38.21 -7.47
N THR A 272 6.27 38.24 -8.53
CA THR A 272 5.80 39.49 -9.13
C THR A 272 4.61 40.06 -8.36
N THR A 273 4.80 41.23 -7.74
CA THR A 273 3.74 42.08 -7.20
C THR A 273 3.36 43.17 -8.21
N GLU A 274 2.18 43.79 -8.06
CA GLU A 274 1.79 44.95 -8.87
C GLU A 274 2.82 46.08 -8.69
N GLY A 275 3.52 46.46 -9.76
CA GLY A 275 4.61 47.45 -9.73
C GLY A 275 6.03 46.90 -9.48
N HIS A 276 6.26 45.59 -9.66
CA HIS A 276 7.58 44.98 -9.45
C HIS A 276 8.67 45.61 -10.35
N ASN A 277 9.62 46.30 -9.72
CA ASN A 277 10.85 46.75 -10.34
C ASN A 277 12.00 45.84 -9.90
N CYS A 278 12.69 45.23 -10.86
CA CYS A 278 13.75 44.27 -10.56
C CYS A 278 14.95 44.99 -9.95
N ASN A 279 15.49 44.48 -8.84
CA ASN A 279 16.78 44.95 -8.35
C ASN A 279 17.87 44.53 -9.34
N PRO A 280 18.67 45.47 -9.90
CA PRO A 280 19.72 45.16 -10.87
C PRO A 280 20.74 44.14 -10.34
N ASN A 281 21.07 44.19 -9.04
CA ASN A 281 22.02 43.25 -8.42
C ASN A 281 21.49 41.81 -8.41
N THR A 282 20.18 41.63 -8.20
CA THR A 282 19.52 40.31 -8.23
C THR A 282 19.50 39.77 -9.66
N VAL A 283 19.22 40.62 -10.64
CA VAL A 283 19.20 40.21 -12.06
C VAL A 283 20.60 39.79 -12.53
N GLU A 284 21.65 40.53 -12.15
CA GLU A 284 23.04 40.16 -12.46
C GLU A 284 23.45 38.85 -11.79
N SER A 285 23.06 38.67 -10.52
CA SER A 285 23.29 37.41 -9.78
C SER A 285 22.60 36.24 -10.47
N VAL A 286 21.35 36.39 -10.89
CA VAL A 286 20.60 35.36 -11.63
C VAL A 286 21.25 35.07 -12.99
N LYS A 287 21.70 36.10 -13.72
CA LYS A 287 22.44 35.93 -14.98
C LYS A 287 23.74 35.14 -14.77
N ALA A 288 24.48 35.43 -13.71
CA ALA A 288 25.69 34.69 -13.34
C ALA A 288 25.38 33.22 -13.01
N ILE A 289 24.31 32.96 -12.24
CA ILE A 289 23.84 31.61 -11.90
C ILE A 289 23.44 30.85 -13.17
N LYS A 290 22.64 31.44 -14.07
CA LYS A 290 22.21 30.79 -15.33
C LYS A 290 23.40 30.42 -16.24
N LYS A 291 24.50 31.17 -16.18
CA LYS A 291 25.72 30.88 -16.96
C LYS A 291 26.51 29.70 -16.41
N GLN A 292 26.48 29.49 -15.09
CA GLN A 292 27.31 28.49 -14.40
C GLN A 292 26.54 27.24 -13.94
N ALA A 293 25.21 27.33 -13.84
CA ALA A 293 24.33 26.28 -13.37
C ALA A 293 23.53 25.63 -14.51
N LYS A 294 23.25 24.33 -14.37
CA LYS A 294 22.29 23.60 -15.21
C LYS A 294 21.21 22.98 -14.35
N PRO A 295 19.95 22.89 -14.82
CA PRO A 295 18.89 22.22 -14.08
C PRO A 295 19.11 20.69 -14.08
N CYS A 296 18.85 20.05 -12.95
CA CYS A 296 18.80 18.60 -12.86
C CYS A 296 17.74 18.04 -13.84
N PRO A 297 18.03 17.00 -14.62
CA PRO A 297 17.04 16.47 -15.57
C PRO A 297 15.78 15.92 -14.91
N LYS A 298 15.87 15.44 -13.68
CA LYS A 298 14.74 14.88 -12.92
C LYS A 298 13.97 15.94 -12.14
N CYS A 299 14.59 16.56 -11.13
CA CYS A 299 13.88 17.48 -10.22
C CYS A 299 14.00 18.97 -10.59
N LYS A 300 14.70 19.31 -11.67
CA LYS A 300 14.89 20.68 -12.18
C LYS A 300 15.55 21.68 -11.21
N THR A 301 16.18 21.21 -10.13
CA THR A 301 17.01 22.07 -9.26
C THR A 301 18.26 22.54 -10.00
N GLN A 302 18.63 23.81 -9.84
CA GLN A 302 19.87 24.37 -10.39
C GLN A 302 21.09 23.78 -9.69
N ILE A 303 22.01 23.18 -10.46
CA ILE A 303 23.24 22.57 -9.97
C ILE A 303 24.41 23.30 -10.61
N ILE A 304 25.39 23.71 -9.82
CA ILE A 304 26.65 24.32 -10.29
C ILE A 304 27.72 23.23 -10.32
N LYS A 305 28.56 23.24 -11.36
CA LYS A 305 29.68 22.31 -11.50
C LYS A 305 30.98 22.96 -11.03
N ASN A 306 31.60 22.39 -10.00
CA ASN A 306 32.86 22.88 -9.44
C ASN A 306 34.12 22.28 -10.12
N GLY A 307 34.06 22.06 -11.45
CA GLY A 307 35.12 21.39 -12.23
C GLY A 307 35.11 19.86 -12.14
N GLY A 308 35.87 19.18 -13.02
CA GLY A 308 36.04 17.72 -13.00
C GLY A 308 35.12 16.91 -13.95
N CYS A 309 34.83 15.66 -13.55
CA CYS A 309 34.14 14.60 -14.31
C CYS A 309 32.77 15.03 -14.89
N ASP A 310 32.33 14.40 -15.98
CA ASP A 310 31.02 14.66 -16.59
C ASP A 310 29.85 14.13 -15.77
N HIS A 311 30.06 13.07 -15.00
CA HIS A 311 29.03 12.47 -14.18
C HIS A 311 28.74 13.32 -12.92
N MET A 312 27.51 13.79 -12.82
CA MET A 312 27.03 14.67 -11.75
C MET A 312 26.00 13.95 -10.89
N TYR A 313 25.93 14.37 -9.63
CA TYR A 313 24.97 13.86 -8.64
C TYR A 313 24.17 15.02 -8.07
N CYS A 314 22.84 14.98 -8.23
CA CYS A 314 21.96 15.98 -7.61
C CYS A 314 21.81 15.69 -6.11
N THR A 315 22.20 16.61 -5.24
CA THR A 315 22.04 16.44 -3.78
C THR A 315 20.60 16.52 -3.29
N GLN A 316 19.70 17.12 -4.07
CA GLN A 316 18.27 17.25 -3.73
C GLN A 316 17.48 15.99 -4.08
N CYS A 317 17.58 15.50 -5.32
CA CYS A 317 16.82 14.33 -5.78
C CYS A 317 17.65 13.06 -5.92
N GLN A 318 18.93 13.12 -5.57
CA GLN A 318 19.86 11.99 -5.52
C GLN A 318 19.99 11.25 -6.86
N THR A 319 19.78 11.96 -7.97
CA THR A 319 19.84 11.42 -9.33
C THR A 319 21.22 11.65 -9.93
N HIS A 320 21.75 10.59 -10.54
CA HIS A 320 22.98 10.61 -11.32
C HIS A 320 22.65 11.03 -12.76
N PHE A 321 23.46 11.89 -13.36
CA PHE A 321 23.23 12.38 -14.72
C PHE A 321 24.53 12.90 -15.36
N SER A 322 24.59 12.87 -16.69
CA SER A 322 25.67 13.49 -17.46
C SER A 322 25.51 15.01 -17.52
N TRP A 323 26.53 15.77 -17.12
CA TRP A 323 26.54 17.23 -17.18
C TRP A 323 26.50 17.79 -18.61
N ARG A 324 27.19 17.13 -19.54
CA ARG A 324 27.21 17.50 -20.96
C ARG A 324 25.88 17.21 -21.62
N LYS A 325 25.35 15.99 -21.46
CA LYS A 325 24.14 15.53 -22.17
C LYS A 325 22.83 15.90 -21.46
N GLY A 326 22.87 16.12 -20.15
CA GLY A 326 21.66 16.33 -19.35
C GLY A 326 20.77 15.08 -19.26
N THR A 327 21.29 13.89 -19.57
CA THR A 327 20.55 12.63 -19.51
C THR A 327 20.76 11.97 -18.16
N ILE A 328 19.71 11.32 -17.63
CA ILE A 328 19.82 10.52 -16.39
C ILE A 328 20.72 9.32 -16.67
N ASP A 329 21.72 9.11 -15.82
CA ASP A 329 22.62 7.96 -15.89
C ASP A 329 22.10 6.91 -14.89
N ASP A 330 21.70 5.73 -15.36
CA ASP A 330 21.28 4.62 -14.49
C ASP A 330 22.47 3.97 -13.75
N VAL A 331 23.70 4.32 -14.14
CA VAL A 331 24.93 3.74 -13.61
C VAL A 331 25.38 4.53 -12.37
N ARG A 332 25.10 3.97 -11.18
CA ARG A 332 25.95 4.23 -10.00
C ARG A 332 27.32 3.64 -10.33
N HIS A 333 28.39 4.42 -10.21
CA HIS A 333 29.75 3.96 -10.55
C HIS A 333 30.02 2.56 -9.95
N GLY A 334 30.20 1.60 -10.85
CA GLY A 334 30.17 0.15 -10.62
C GLY A 334 29.87 -0.68 -11.88
N GLY A 335 29.52 -0.03 -13.01
CA GLY A 335 29.38 -0.70 -14.31
C GLY A 335 30.67 -0.61 -15.12
N ASN A 336 31.47 -1.67 -15.08
CA ASN A 336 32.57 -1.92 -16.02
C ASN A 336 31.98 -2.06 -17.44
N PRO A 337 32.42 -1.30 -18.45
CA PRO A 337 31.95 -1.42 -19.84
C PRO A 337 32.01 -2.86 -20.41
N HIS A 338 32.92 -3.70 -19.91
CA HIS A 338 33.05 -5.10 -20.30
C HIS A 338 31.90 -6.02 -19.86
N TYR A 339 31.02 -5.59 -18.95
CA TYR A 339 29.90 -6.39 -18.49
C TYR A 339 28.81 -6.59 -19.56
N TYR A 340 28.55 -5.55 -20.38
CA TYR A 340 27.58 -5.64 -21.46
C TYR A 340 28.12 -6.40 -22.68
N GLU A 341 29.43 -6.34 -22.94
CA GLU A 341 30.11 -7.18 -23.94
C GLU A 341 30.07 -8.67 -23.56
N TYR A 342 30.25 -8.98 -22.26
CA TYR A 342 30.14 -10.34 -21.72
C TYR A 342 28.69 -10.90 -21.77
N MET A 343 27.68 -10.05 -21.49
CA MET A 343 26.26 -10.44 -21.60
C MET A 343 25.82 -10.68 -23.05
N ASN A 344 26.34 -9.89 -24.01
CA ASN A 344 26.07 -10.08 -25.44
C ASN A 344 26.74 -11.35 -25.99
N GLN A 345 27.88 -11.77 -25.44
CA GLN A 345 28.52 -13.05 -25.77
C GLN A 345 27.77 -14.26 -25.20
N LEU A 346 27.11 -14.12 -24.05
CA LEU A 346 26.29 -15.18 -23.45
C LEU A 346 24.93 -15.38 -24.13
N GLN A 347 24.36 -14.34 -24.75
CA GLN A 347 23.09 -14.43 -25.49
C GLN A 347 23.22 -14.99 -26.91
N ALA A 348 24.44 -15.04 -27.47
CA ALA A 348 24.70 -15.62 -28.80
C ALA A 348 24.79 -17.16 -28.81
N GLY A 349 24.61 -17.82 -27.65
CA GLY A 349 24.74 -19.28 -27.50
C GLY A 349 23.45 -20.03 -27.17
N ALA A 350 22.26 -19.45 -27.43
CA ALA A 350 20.99 -20.12 -27.19
C ALA A 350 20.57 -20.97 -28.41
N GLY A 351 21.21 -22.12 -28.57
CA GLY A 351 20.76 -23.17 -29.47
C GLY A 351 19.52 -23.90 -28.91
N ASP A 352 18.50 -23.99 -29.76
CA ASP A 352 17.36 -24.93 -29.76
C ASP A 352 16.70 -25.32 -28.42
N LEU A 353 15.57 -24.69 -28.14
CA LEU A 353 14.56 -25.24 -27.23
C LEU A 353 13.73 -26.30 -27.97
N PRO A 354 13.66 -27.56 -27.49
CA PRO A 354 12.75 -28.53 -28.07
C PRO A 354 11.33 -28.23 -27.62
N ASN A 355 10.54 -27.64 -28.52
CA ASN A 355 9.09 -27.77 -28.51
C ASN A 355 8.74 -29.26 -28.64
N ASN A 356 8.33 -29.90 -27.55
CA ASN A 356 7.57 -31.14 -27.61
C ASN A 356 6.65 -31.24 -26.38
N ALA A 357 5.35 -31.05 -26.62
CA ALA A 357 4.24 -31.19 -25.69
C ALA A 357 4.01 -32.64 -25.18
N ARG A 358 5.06 -33.47 -25.17
CA ARG A 358 5.13 -34.81 -24.55
C ARG A 358 6.24 -34.94 -23.50
N ALA A 359 6.98 -33.86 -23.20
CA ALA A 359 8.17 -33.86 -22.35
C ALA A 359 8.09 -32.92 -21.13
N ASN A 360 6.90 -32.75 -20.52
CA ASN A 360 6.78 -31.97 -19.29
C ASN A 360 6.37 -32.86 -18.09
N PRO A 361 7.28 -33.68 -17.55
CA PRO A 361 7.02 -34.53 -16.38
C PRO A 361 6.75 -33.74 -15.08
N CYS A 362 6.96 -32.41 -15.08
CA CYS A 362 6.77 -31.52 -13.94
C CYS A 362 5.53 -30.60 -14.00
N GLY A 363 4.65 -30.77 -14.98
CA GLY A 363 3.33 -30.11 -14.94
C GLY A 363 2.50 -30.65 -13.77
N ALA A 364 1.78 -29.78 -13.05
CA ALA A 364 0.91 -30.20 -11.93
C ALA A 364 -0.06 -31.33 -12.34
N ASP A 365 -0.53 -31.33 -13.58
CA ASP A 365 -1.40 -32.38 -14.12
C ASP A 365 -0.69 -33.72 -14.33
N ALA A 366 0.59 -33.70 -14.73
CA ALA A 366 1.42 -34.90 -14.88
C ALA A 366 1.75 -35.51 -13.51
N ILE A 367 2.10 -34.69 -12.51
CA ILE A 367 2.36 -35.13 -11.14
C ILE A 367 1.11 -35.78 -10.54
N LEU A 368 -0.06 -35.15 -10.68
CA LEU A 368 -1.32 -35.70 -10.20
C LEU A 368 -1.66 -37.06 -10.85
N TYR A 369 -1.48 -37.17 -12.16
CA TYR A 369 -1.69 -38.42 -12.90
C TYR A 369 -0.79 -39.54 -12.36
N ASN A 370 0.49 -39.27 -12.17
CA ASN A 370 1.46 -40.25 -11.66
C ASN A 370 1.15 -40.71 -10.23
N LEU A 371 0.76 -39.78 -9.35
CA LEU A 371 0.31 -40.12 -8.00
C LEU A 371 -0.95 -41.01 -8.02
N MET A 372 -1.87 -40.79 -8.96
CA MET A 372 -3.06 -41.63 -9.10
C MET A 372 -2.72 -43.06 -9.54
N GLN A 373 -1.68 -43.26 -10.36
CA GLN A 373 -1.26 -44.59 -10.81
C GLN A 373 -0.64 -45.42 -9.66
N LEU A 374 0.03 -44.78 -8.71
CA LEU A 374 0.61 -45.45 -7.53
C LEU A 374 -0.45 -46.06 -6.59
N ARG A 375 -1.73 -45.68 -6.71
CA ARG A 375 -2.83 -46.31 -5.95
C ARG A 375 -2.99 -47.81 -6.21
N ARG A 376 -2.49 -48.33 -7.34
CA ARG A 376 -2.63 -49.73 -7.75
C ARG A 376 -1.60 -50.67 -7.08
N GLY A 377 -0.61 -50.15 -6.35
CA GLY A 377 0.45 -50.97 -5.74
C GLY A 377 1.07 -50.44 -4.44
N ALA A 378 0.61 -49.30 -3.91
CA ALA A 378 1.13 -48.70 -2.68
C ALA A 378 0.02 -48.45 -1.64
N ASN A 379 0.40 -48.09 -0.41
CA ASN A 379 -0.56 -47.74 0.64
C ASN A 379 -1.42 -46.54 0.24
N VAL A 380 -2.73 -46.79 0.07
CA VAL A 380 -3.72 -45.81 -0.41
C VAL A 380 -3.79 -44.57 0.47
N ASP A 381 -3.63 -44.70 1.80
CA ASP A 381 -3.65 -43.56 2.71
C ASP A 381 -2.45 -42.63 2.47
N THR A 382 -1.26 -43.21 2.32
CA THR A 382 -0.04 -42.46 2.03
C THR A 382 -0.12 -41.73 0.69
N VAL A 383 -0.62 -42.40 -0.35
CA VAL A 383 -0.87 -41.78 -1.66
C VAL A 383 -1.89 -40.64 -1.55
N ASN A 384 -2.95 -40.81 -0.75
CA ASN A 384 -3.93 -39.74 -0.53
C ASN A 384 -3.32 -38.53 0.19
N ARG A 385 -2.40 -38.72 1.13
CA ARG A 385 -1.66 -37.62 1.77
C ARG A 385 -0.81 -36.86 0.76
N LEU A 386 -0.09 -37.56 -0.12
CA LEU A 386 0.71 -36.94 -1.19
C LEU A 386 -0.17 -36.14 -2.17
N ILE A 387 -1.34 -36.65 -2.56
CA ILE A 387 -2.30 -35.92 -3.40
C ILE A 387 -2.81 -34.64 -2.71
N ARG A 388 -3.00 -34.66 -1.39
CA ARG A 388 -3.40 -33.46 -0.65
C ARG A 388 -2.27 -32.42 -0.62
N TYR A 389 -1.02 -32.83 -0.45
CA TYR A 389 0.14 -31.95 -0.58
C TYR A 389 0.26 -31.35 -1.99
N HIS A 390 0.06 -32.16 -3.04
CA HIS A 390 0.02 -31.65 -4.41
C HIS A 390 -1.02 -30.53 -4.59
N ARG A 391 -2.24 -30.74 -4.10
CA ARG A 391 -3.31 -29.72 -4.14
C ARG A 391 -2.95 -28.47 -3.35
N LEU A 392 -2.31 -28.63 -2.19
CA LEU A 392 -1.81 -27.52 -1.40
C LEU A 392 -0.77 -26.71 -2.17
N PHE A 393 0.24 -27.36 -2.76
CA PHE A 393 1.28 -26.66 -3.52
C PHE A 393 0.71 -25.93 -4.73
N ALA A 394 -0.22 -26.56 -5.47
CA ALA A 394 -0.93 -25.88 -6.56
C ALA A 394 -1.72 -24.66 -6.07
N HIS A 395 -2.37 -24.74 -4.91
CA HIS A 395 -3.06 -23.60 -4.29
C HIS A 395 -2.08 -22.49 -3.90
N ILE A 396 -0.99 -22.83 -3.20
CA ILE A 396 0.01 -21.86 -2.77
C ILE A 396 0.61 -21.17 -4.00
N GLN A 397 0.95 -21.93 -5.05
CA GLN A 397 1.52 -21.39 -6.28
C GLN A 397 0.55 -20.45 -7.00
N GLY A 398 -0.68 -20.91 -7.24
CA GLY A 398 -1.67 -20.17 -8.04
C GLY A 398 -2.28 -18.98 -7.30
N VAL A 399 -2.36 -19.04 -5.97
CA VAL A 399 -3.08 -18.04 -5.15
C VAL A 399 -2.15 -17.29 -4.22
N ASP A 400 -1.51 -17.96 -3.25
CA ASP A 400 -0.76 -17.27 -2.19
C ASP A 400 0.51 -16.58 -2.71
N LEU A 401 1.29 -17.27 -3.54
CA LEU A 401 2.50 -16.76 -4.14
C LEU A 401 2.17 -15.66 -5.16
N THR A 402 1.18 -15.87 -6.04
CA THR A 402 0.67 -14.85 -6.97
C THR A 402 0.25 -13.59 -6.22
N ASN A 403 -0.43 -13.71 -5.08
CA ASN A 403 -0.82 -12.56 -4.26
C ASN A 403 0.39 -11.84 -3.66
N CYS A 404 1.38 -12.57 -3.15
CA CYS A 404 2.62 -11.97 -2.62
C CYS A 404 3.38 -11.22 -3.73
N GLN A 405 3.56 -11.87 -4.88
CA GLN A 405 4.22 -11.31 -6.05
C GLN A 405 3.47 -10.07 -6.57
N ALA A 406 2.14 -10.11 -6.65
CA ALA A 406 1.34 -8.97 -7.08
C ALA A 406 1.55 -7.75 -6.17
N VAL A 407 1.64 -7.91 -4.85
CA VAL A 407 1.93 -6.79 -3.95
C VAL A 407 3.31 -6.19 -4.21
N VAL A 408 4.32 -7.04 -4.41
CA VAL A 408 5.70 -6.59 -4.72
C VAL A 408 5.75 -5.89 -6.08
N GLN A 409 5.14 -6.47 -7.11
CA GLN A 409 5.08 -5.89 -8.45
C GLN A 409 4.31 -4.56 -8.45
N ASN A 410 3.18 -4.46 -7.75
CA ASN A 410 2.44 -3.20 -7.61
C ASN A 410 3.21 -2.11 -6.84
N TYR A 411 4.20 -2.49 -6.03
CA TYR A 411 5.09 -1.55 -5.36
C TYR A 411 6.21 -1.03 -6.29
N ILE A 412 6.70 -1.90 -7.19
CA ILE A 412 7.77 -1.62 -8.16
C ILE A 412 7.23 -0.86 -9.38
N ASN A 413 6.12 -1.33 -9.95
CA ASN A 413 5.54 -0.81 -11.18
C ASN A 413 4.82 0.52 -10.91
N ASP A 414 5.55 1.62 -11.11
CA ASP A 414 5.04 2.98 -10.97
C ASP A 414 4.49 3.56 -12.29
N ASN A 415 4.38 2.73 -13.33
CA ASN A 415 3.95 3.15 -14.67
C ASN A 415 2.42 3.22 -14.83
N ASN A 416 1.65 2.71 -13.85
CA ASN A 416 0.20 2.81 -13.89
C ASN A 416 -0.23 4.19 -13.38
N GLU A 417 -0.92 4.97 -14.20
CA GLU A 417 -1.45 6.29 -13.83
C GLU A 417 -2.37 6.25 -12.60
N ASN A 418 -2.97 5.10 -12.28
CA ASN A 418 -3.80 4.91 -11.09
C ASN A 418 -3.05 4.25 -9.93
N SER A 419 -1.71 4.30 -9.92
CA SER A 419 -0.91 3.77 -8.81
C SER A 419 -1.15 4.55 -7.52
N TRP A 420 -1.07 3.83 -6.39
CA TRP A 420 -1.17 4.44 -5.06
C TRP A 420 -0.11 5.54 -4.83
N ARG A 421 1.05 5.47 -5.50
CA ARG A 421 2.13 6.46 -5.41
C ARG A 421 1.71 7.77 -6.05
N ILE A 422 1.13 7.71 -7.26
CA ILE A 422 0.65 8.91 -7.96
C ILE A 422 -0.43 9.60 -7.14
N HIS A 423 -1.41 8.84 -6.63
CA HIS A 423 -2.43 9.39 -5.72
C HIS A 423 -1.79 10.04 -4.48
N LEU A 424 -0.76 9.44 -3.90
CA LEU A 424 -0.10 9.98 -2.73
C LEU A 424 0.68 11.27 -3.04
N ARG A 425 1.35 11.37 -4.21
CA ARG A 425 2.02 12.60 -4.68
C ARG A 425 1.02 13.72 -4.90
N VAL A 426 -0.08 13.44 -5.62
CA VAL A 426 -1.15 14.41 -5.87
C VAL A 426 -1.68 15.00 -4.57
N ARG A 427 -2.02 14.15 -3.59
CA ARG A 427 -2.51 14.60 -2.28
C ARG A 427 -1.48 15.40 -1.50
N ARG A 428 -0.19 15.05 -1.62
CA ARG A 428 0.91 15.80 -0.98
C ARG A 428 1.07 17.19 -1.58
N MET A 429 1.08 17.29 -2.91
CA MET A 429 1.20 18.55 -3.65
C MET A 429 -0.04 19.44 -3.47
N ALA A 430 -1.21 18.84 -3.25
CA ALA A 430 -2.45 19.55 -2.90
C ALA A 430 -2.55 19.93 -1.41
N ASN A 431 -1.52 19.67 -0.60
CA ASN A 431 -1.48 19.95 0.85
C ASN A 431 -2.61 19.28 1.67
N GLU A 432 -3.15 18.14 1.22
CA GLU A 432 -4.12 17.36 2.02
C GLU A 432 -3.46 16.51 3.12
N ILE A 433 -2.21 16.13 2.91
CA ILE A 433 -1.45 15.29 3.83
C ILE A 433 -0.21 16.04 4.31
N THR A 434 0.09 15.88 5.60
CA THR A 434 1.30 16.45 6.19
C THR A 434 2.54 15.66 5.77
N GLU A 435 3.71 16.29 5.88
CA GLU A 435 5.00 15.64 5.63
C GLU A 435 5.22 14.40 6.53
N GLY A 436 4.76 14.47 7.78
CA GLY A 436 4.86 13.37 8.74
C GLY A 436 4.00 12.17 8.36
N GLU A 437 2.74 12.41 7.97
CA GLU A 437 1.84 11.36 7.48
C GLU A 437 2.36 10.74 6.20
N TRP A 438 2.88 11.55 5.29
CA TRP A 438 3.44 11.09 4.03
C TRP A 438 4.62 10.14 4.23
N LYS A 439 5.59 10.53 5.09
CA LYS A 439 6.71 9.68 5.51
C LYS A 439 6.23 8.39 6.16
N SER A 440 5.18 8.45 6.96
CA SER A 440 4.60 7.27 7.63
C SER A 440 3.98 6.30 6.62
N ILE A 441 3.19 6.80 5.68
CA ILE A 441 2.52 5.99 4.64
C ILE A 441 3.55 5.31 3.74
N LEU A 442 4.52 6.06 3.21
CA LEU A 442 5.55 5.50 2.31
C LEU A 442 6.35 4.38 2.97
N HIS A 443 6.80 4.60 4.20
CA HIS A 443 7.55 3.61 4.95
C HIS A 443 6.68 2.42 5.39
N SER A 444 5.39 2.63 5.68
CA SER A 444 4.44 1.54 5.93
C SER A 444 4.27 0.65 4.69
N LYS A 445 4.17 1.26 3.50
CA LYS A 445 4.09 0.56 2.23
C LYS A 445 5.36 -0.20 1.88
N GLU A 446 6.53 0.38 2.15
CA GLU A 446 7.80 -0.34 2.03
C GLU A 446 7.85 -1.57 2.94
N LYS A 447 7.42 -1.44 4.20
CA LYS A 447 7.34 -2.57 5.14
C LYS A 447 6.35 -3.65 4.70
N GLU A 448 5.21 -3.25 4.14
CA GLU A 448 4.23 -4.17 3.58
C GLU A 448 4.85 -4.97 2.43
N MET A 449 5.53 -4.30 1.49
CA MET A 449 6.24 -4.95 0.39
C MET A 449 7.33 -5.91 0.89
N MET A 450 8.19 -5.48 1.81
CA MET A 450 9.26 -6.33 2.37
C MET A 450 8.70 -7.59 3.04
N LYS A 451 7.57 -7.46 3.75
CA LYS A 451 6.87 -8.58 4.36
C LYS A 451 6.34 -9.57 3.31
N GLU A 452 5.61 -9.09 2.31
CA GLU A 452 5.06 -9.98 1.27
C GLU A 452 6.18 -10.61 0.41
N ARG A 453 7.30 -9.90 0.20
CA ARG A 453 8.50 -10.48 -0.43
C ARG A 453 9.09 -11.63 0.40
N ALA A 454 9.27 -11.43 1.70
CA ALA A 454 9.80 -12.47 2.60
C ALA A 454 8.86 -13.68 2.66
N ARG A 455 7.53 -13.46 2.69
CA ARG A 455 6.55 -14.55 2.58
C ARG A 455 6.64 -15.27 1.24
N GLY A 456 6.70 -14.52 0.14
CA GLY A 456 6.85 -15.07 -1.20
C GLY A 456 8.06 -15.98 -1.32
N GLN A 457 9.22 -15.58 -0.80
CA GLN A 457 10.44 -16.40 -0.82
C GLN A 457 10.29 -17.74 -0.08
N VAL A 458 9.62 -17.76 1.08
CA VAL A 458 9.38 -19.00 1.82
C VAL A 458 8.39 -19.90 1.08
N LEU A 459 7.30 -19.32 0.54
CA LEU A 459 6.29 -20.06 -0.22
C LEU A 459 6.85 -20.62 -1.52
N GLU A 460 7.64 -19.84 -2.24
CA GLU A 460 8.34 -20.24 -3.47
C GLU A 460 9.28 -21.41 -3.19
N MET A 461 10.14 -21.29 -2.16
CA MET A 461 11.01 -22.41 -1.74
C MET A 461 10.19 -23.66 -1.40
N TYR A 462 9.11 -23.51 -0.62
CA TYR A 462 8.29 -24.64 -0.19
C TYR A 462 7.58 -25.34 -1.35
N VAL A 463 7.00 -24.56 -2.28
CA VAL A 463 6.31 -25.10 -3.45
C VAL A 463 7.29 -25.71 -4.43
N THR A 464 8.40 -25.03 -4.76
CA THR A 464 9.38 -25.54 -5.73
C THR A 464 9.98 -26.86 -5.24
N ALA A 465 10.50 -26.89 -4.01
CA ALA A 465 11.05 -28.12 -3.45
C ALA A 465 9.97 -29.21 -3.26
N GLY A 466 8.76 -28.83 -2.86
CA GLY A 466 7.65 -29.76 -2.68
C GLY A 466 7.18 -30.41 -3.98
N MET A 467 7.08 -29.63 -5.05
CA MET A 467 6.72 -30.11 -6.39
C MET A 467 7.83 -30.98 -6.97
N ASP A 468 9.11 -30.66 -6.72
CA ASP A 468 10.24 -31.50 -7.12
C ASP A 468 10.21 -32.86 -6.41
N ILE A 469 9.95 -32.89 -5.09
CA ILE A 469 9.81 -34.14 -4.33
C ILE A 469 8.63 -34.96 -4.88
N LEU A 470 7.48 -34.34 -5.14
CA LEU A 470 6.34 -35.05 -5.73
C LEU A 470 6.63 -35.53 -7.16
N GLY A 471 7.42 -34.79 -7.94
CA GLY A 471 7.88 -35.19 -9.27
C GLY A 471 8.75 -36.45 -9.24
N GLN A 472 9.46 -36.72 -8.13
CA GLN A 472 10.22 -37.97 -7.96
C GLN A 472 9.32 -39.21 -7.85
N ALA A 473 8.01 -39.06 -7.63
CA ALA A 473 7.06 -40.18 -7.65
C ALA A 473 7.00 -40.91 -9.00
N VAL A 474 7.52 -40.30 -10.08
CA VAL A 474 7.64 -40.92 -11.40
C VAL A 474 8.72 -41.99 -11.44
N THR A 475 9.80 -41.80 -10.68
CA THR A 475 11.00 -42.66 -10.71
C THR A 475 11.17 -43.48 -9.44
N ASN A 476 10.60 -43.02 -8.32
CA ASN A 476 10.69 -43.67 -7.00
C ASN A 476 9.31 -44.17 -6.56
N ASN A 477 9.16 -45.51 -6.49
CA ASN A 477 7.92 -46.16 -6.05
C ASN A 477 7.76 -46.19 -4.51
N ASN A 478 8.74 -45.71 -3.74
CA ASN A 478 8.67 -45.69 -2.28
C ASN A 478 7.91 -44.44 -1.77
N VAL A 479 6.59 -44.56 -1.70
CA VAL A 479 5.69 -43.49 -1.23
C VAL A 479 5.93 -43.04 0.22
N GLN A 480 6.50 -43.90 1.07
CA GLN A 480 6.80 -43.53 2.47
C GLN A 480 7.99 -42.59 2.56
N ASP A 481 9.02 -42.83 1.72
CA ASP A 481 10.19 -41.97 1.67
C ASP A 481 9.83 -40.57 1.16
N LEU A 482 9.02 -40.49 0.11
CA LEU A 482 8.51 -39.21 -0.41
C LEU A 482 7.72 -38.43 0.66
N LEU A 483 6.85 -39.11 1.41
CA LEU A 483 6.10 -38.48 2.49
C LEU A 483 7.03 -37.97 3.60
N LYS A 484 8.08 -38.73 3.95
CA LYS A 484 9.10 -38.32 4.93
C LYS A 484 9.86 -37.08 4.48
N GLN A 485 10.27 -37.03 3.20
CA GLN A 485 10.95 -35.86 2.62
C GLN A 485 10.05 -34.61 2.67
N ILE A 486 8.79 -34.73 2.26
CA ILE A 486 7.82 -33.61 2.32
C ILE A 486 7.58 -33.16 3.77
N THR A 487 7.52 -34.08 4.72
CA THR A 487 7.30 -33.76 6.14
C THR A 487 8.50 -33.00 6.72
N THR A 488 9.72 -33.39 6.33
CA THR A 488 10.95 -32.67 6.72
C THR A 488 11.00 -31.28 6.08
N LEU A 489 10.58 -31.16 4.82
CA LEU A 489 10.45 -29.87 4.13
C LEU A 489 9.40 -28.97 4.83
N TYR A 490 8.27 -29.53 5.26
CA TYR A 490 7.26 -28.82 6.03
C TYR A 490 7.82 -28.25 7.33
N GLU A 491 8.54 -29.05 8.13
CA GLU A 491 9.16 -28.57 9.38
C GLU A 491 10.14 -27.42 9.14
N PHE A 492 10.90 -27.47 8.05
CA PHE A 492 11.80 -26.39 7.66
C PHE A 492 11.02 -25.12 7.26
N ALA A 493 9.99 -25.28 6.43
CA ALA A 493 9.16 -24.18 5.96
C ALA A 493 8.34 -23.55 7.10
N GLU A 494 7.86 -24.33 8.07
CA GLU A 494 7.18 -23.85 9.27
C GLU A 494 8.12 -22.99 10.14
N LYS A 495 9.36 -23.44 10.37
CA LYS A 495 10.37 -22.64 11.08
C LYS A 495 10.66 -21.33 10.35
N ALA A 496 10.78 -21.36 9.02
CA ALA A 496 10.96 -20.14 8.22
C ALA A 496 9.73 -19.21 8.29
N SER A 497 8.52 -19.78 8.23
CA SER A 497 7.25 -19.08 8.37
C SER A 497 7.12 -18.38 9.73
N GLN A 498 7.48 -19.07 10.81
CA GLN A 498 7.46 -18.51 12.15
C GLN A 498 8.47 -17.37 12.32
N LYS A 499 9.64 -17.46 11.69
CA LYS A 499 10.61 -16.36 11.67
C LYS A 499 10.02 -15.10 11.02
N VAL A 500 9.44 -15.24 9.84
CA VAL A 500 8.78 -14.12 9.13
C VAL A 500 7.62 -13.55 9.96
N SER A 501 6.80 -14.42 10.54
CA SER A 501 5.71 -14.06 11.46
C SER A 501 6.20 -13.20 12.64
N ASN A 502 7.30 -13.58 13.28
CA ASN A 502 7.86 -12.85 14.42
C ASN A 502 8.42 -11.47 14.01
N VAL A 503 9.14 -11.38 12.89
CA VAL A 503 9.78 -10.14 12.41
C VAL A 503 8.74 -9.09 11.99
N TYR A 504 7.68 -9.53 11.32
CA TYR A 504 6.65 -8.64 10.77
C TYR A 504 5.37 -8.58 11.61
N LYS A 505 5.27 -9.36 12.69
CA LYS A 505 4.09 -9.48 13.56
C LYS A 505 2.83 -9.80 12.76
N CYS A 506 2.91 -10.81 11.90
CA CYS A 506 1.79 -11.29 11.08
C CYS A 506 1.50 -12.77 11.37
N PRO A 507 0.29 -13.28 11.06
CA PRO A 507 0.02 -14.71 11.19
C PRO A 507 1.01 -15.55 10.37
N PRO A 508 1.41 -16.75 10.86
CA PRO A 508 2.21 -17.68 10.07
C PRO A 508 1.44 -18.13 8.82
N MET A 509 2.17 -18.53 7.79
CA MET A 509 1.62 -19.07 6.55
C MET A 509 0.95 -20.42 6.79
N ASN A 510 -0.13 -20.68 6.06
CA ASN A 510 -0.80 -21.97 6.09
C ASN A 510 -0.07 -22.94 5.16
N LEU A 511 0.70 -23.86 5.73
CA LEU A 511 1.55 -24.81 4.99
C LEU A 511 1.07 -26.26 5.14
N GLU A 512 -0.08 -26.48 5.79
CA GLU A 512 -0.67 -27.79 6.01
C GLU A 512 -1.80 -28.06 5.01
N PRO A 513 -1.89 -29.28 4.47
CA PRO A 513 -2.97 -29.62 3.56
C PRO A 513 -4.31 -29.78 4.31
N PRO A 514 -5.44 -29.40 3.69
CA PRO A 514 -6.75 -29.51 4.30
C PRO A 514 -7.07 -30.97 4.71
N GLY A 515 -7.55 -31.15 5.95
CA GLY A 515 -8.01 -32.44 6.46
C GLY A 515 -6.93 -33.35 7.06
N MET A 516 -5.72 -32.84 7.32
CA MET A 516 -4.76 -33.55 8.20
C MET A 516 -5.11 -33.46 9.68
N ASP A 517 -5.97 -32.54 10.08
CA ASP A 517 -6.41 -32.40 11.47
C ASP A 517 -7.94 -32.26 11.58
N GLN A 518 -8.60 -33.34 12.00
CA GLN A 518 -9.86 -33.23 12.74
C GLN A 518 -9.64 -32.93 14.23
N GLU A 519 -8.41 -32.87 14.75
CA GLU A 519 -8.20 -32.67 16.19
C GLU A 519 -7.41 -31.41 16.59
N ILE A 520 -6.49 -30.87 15.76
CA ILE A 520 -5.67 -29.71 16.18
C ILE A 520 -6.27 -28.35 15.77
N HIS A 521 -7.05 -28.30 14.69
CA HIS A 521 -7.59 -27.04 14.15
C HIS A 521 -8.77 -26.44 14.95
N VAL A 522 -9.53 -27.25 15.68
CA VAL A 522 -10.60 -26.74 16.57
C VAL A 522 -9.98 -26.05 17.80
N ILE A 523 -8.84 -26.56 18.29
CA ILE A 523 -8.16 -26.02 19.47
C ILE A 523 -7.45 -24.70 19.16
N ARG A 524 -6.74 -24.57 18.03
CA ARG A 524 -5.99 -23.32 17.71
C ARG A 524 -6.89 -22.14 17.30
N ARG A 525 -8.04 -22.36 16.66
CA ARG A 525 -8.99 -21.28 16.28
C ARG A 525 -9.90 -20.85 17.44
N ALA A 526 -10.19 -21.74 18.39
CA ALA A 526 -10.96 -21.41 19.59
C ALA A 526 -10.20 -20.44 20.52
N PHE A 527 -8.86 -20.48 20.52
CA PHE A 527 -8.06 -19.69 21.46
C PHE A 527 -7.84 -18.21 21.08
N GLN A 528 -8.04 -17.77 19.83
CA GLN A 528 -7.53 -16.44 19.44
C GLN A 528 -8.53 -15.34 19.09
N THR A 529 -9.80 -15.56 18.71
CA THR A 529 -10.54 -14.41 18.11
C THR A 529 -12.03 -14.22 18.40
N ARG A 530 -12.69 -15.00 19.26
CA ARG A 530 -14.12 -14.69 19.55
C ARG A 530 -14.62 -15.07 20.94
N HIS A 531 -14.05 -16.08 21.58
CA HIS A 531 -14.58 -16.57 22.84
C HIS A 531 -14.20 -15.73 24.07
N VAL A 532 -12.99 -15.15 24.11
CA VAL A 532 -12.53 -14.34 25.26
C VAL A 532 -13.39 -13.10 25.46
N ARG A 533 -13.80 -12.43 24.37
CA ARG A 533 -14.64 -11.22 24.45
C ARG A 533 -16.07 -11.53 24.88
N ASN A 534 -16.62 -12.64 24.41
CA ASN A 534 -17.96 -13.08 24.80
C ASN A 534 -18.00 -13.66 26.22
N LEU A 535 -16.95 -14.35 26.68
CA LEU A 535 -16.82 -14.84 28.06
C LEU A 535 -16.61 -13.70 29.06
N GLN A 536 -15.84 -12.67 28.71
CA GLN A 536 -15.70 -11.46 29.53
C GLN A 536 -17.02 -10.69 29.64
N LEU A 537 -17.80 -10.62 28.56
CA LEU A 537 -19.13 -10.00 28.56
C LEU A 537 -20.17 -10.84 29.34
N LEU A 538 -20.10 -12.17 29.27
CA LEU A 538 -20.95 -13.07 30.04
C LEU A 538 -20.64 -13.01 31.54
N HIS A 539 -19.35 -12.97 31.93
CA HIS A 539 -18.94 -12.80 33.32
C HIS A 539 -19.36 -11.43 33.88
N ALA A 540 -19.23 -10.36 33.09
CA ALA A 540 -19.70 -9.03 33.49
C ALA A 540 -21.22 -8.96 33.63
N TRP A 541 -21.96 -9.65 32.75
CA TRP A 541 -23.42 -9.74 32.82
C TRP A 541 -23.90 -10.60 34.00
N GLN A 542 -23.22 -11.71 34.32
CA GLN A 542 -23.53 -12.55 35.48
C GLN A 542 -23.20 -11.86 36.81
N GLN A 543 -22.14 -11.03 36.87
CA GLN A 543 -21.84 -10.22 38.05
C GLN A 543 -22.87 -9.11 38.30
N GLN A 544 -23.53 -8.61 37.26
CA GLN A 544 -24.62 -7.64 37.38
C GLN A 544 -25.97 -8.26 37.81
N GLN A 545 -26.09 -9.59 37.78
CA GLN A 545 -27.31 -10.30 38.17
C GLN A 545 -27.25 -10.95 39.55
N GLN A 546 -26.12 -10.86 40.26
CA GLN A 546 -26.08 -11.33 41.65
C GLN A 546 -26.80 -10.31 42.56
N PRO A 547 -27.80 -10.73 43.35
CA PRO A 547 -28.41 -9.86 44.34
C PRO A 547 -27.36 -9.44 45.38
N ALA A 548 -27.43 -8.18 45.81
CA ALA A 548 -26.48 -7.62 46.77
C ALA A 548 -26.38 -8.53 48.02
N PRO A 549 -25.16 -8.82 48.51
CA PRO A 549 -24.98 -9.65 49.69
C PRO A 549 -25.69 -8.99 50.88
N GLN A 550 -26.54 -9.75 51.57
CA GLN A 550 -27.22 -9.26 52.78
C GLN A 550 -26.20 -8.89 53.86
N PRO A 551 -26.42 -7.80 54.61
CA PRO A 551 -25.52 -7.39 55.67
C PRO A 551 -25.47 -8.47 56.76
N ALA A 552 -24.26 -8.82 57.16
CA ALA A 552 -24.00 -9.81 58.21
C ALA A 552 -24.66 -9.38 59.55
N PRO A 553 -25.19 -10.32 60.35
CA PRO A 553 -25.80 -10.00 61.63
C PRO A 553 -24.74 -9.44 62.59
N ILE A 554 -25.10 -8.34 63.24
CA ILE A 554 -24.31 -7.69 64.29
C ILE A 554 -24.30 -8.65 65.49
N ALA A 555 -23.13 -9.19 65.82
CA ALA A 555 -22.93 -9.92 67.06
C ALA A 555 -22.97 -8.93 68.24
N THR A 556 -23.71 -9.33 69.28
CA THR A 556 -23.88 -8.64 70.56
C THR A 556 -22.67 -8.78 71.45
#